data_AF-A0A916UC15-F1
#
_entry.id   AF-A0A916UC15-F1
#
_cell.length_a   1.000
_cell.length_b   1.000
_cell.length_c   1.000
_cell.angle_alpha   90.00
_cell.angle_beta   90.00
_cell.angle_gamma   90.00
#
_symmetry.space_group_name_H-M   'P 1'
#
loop_
_entity.id
_entity.type
_entity.pdbx_description
1 polymer ?
#
loop_
_entity_poly.entity_id
_entity_poly.type
_entity_poly.pdbx_seq_one_letter_code
_entity_poly.pdbx_strand_id
1 'polypeptide(L)'
;MFDSSDETHARLERARAAEVVRGRHHCDWIPEIKTMDDDEALPLLLEIILAAEESTKIAGWAMPRIYTHMAADIYERMGEKDKAIALCDRYLDQVRQFRKHEPEGGDKGVVEIEELRDQLSK
;
A
#
# COMPACT_ATOMS: atom_id res chain seq x y z
N MET A 1 -19.66 20.67 -24.56
CA MET A 1 -19.72 20.42 -23.10
C MET A 1 -19.81 18.92 -22.86
N PHE A 2 -18.70 18.21 -23.08
CA PHE A 2 -18.45 16.81 -22.73
C PHE A 2 -16.93 16.63 -22.87
N ASP A 3 -16.19 16.98 -21.81
CA ASP A 3 -14.71 16.86 -21.76
C ASP A 3 -14.24 16.21 -20.44
N SER A 4 -15.20 15.88 -19.56
CA SER A 4 -14.92 15.32 -18.23
C SER A 4 -14.61 13.81 -18.28
N SER A 5 -15.06 13.09 -19.31
CA SER A 5 -14.78 11.65 -19.48
C SER A 5 -13.34 11.38 -19.87
N ASP A 6 -12.77 12.21 -20.73
CA ASP A 6 -11.45 11.99 -21.33
C ASP A 6 -10.34 12.35 -20.34
N GLU A 7 -10.52 13.43 -19.57
CA GLU A 7 -9.64 13.79 -18.46
C GLU A 7 -9.68 12.74 -17.34
N THR A 8 -10.87 12.23 -17.01
CA THR A 8 -11.02 11.15 -16.01
C THR A 8 -10.33 9.87 -16.49
N HIS A 9 -10.53 9.48 -17.75
CA HIS A 9 -9.89 8.31 -18.33
C HIS A 9 -8.36 8.44 -18.35
N ALA A 10 -7.84 9.57 -18.81
CA ALA A 10 -6.40 9.85 -18.82
C ALA A 10 -5.80 9.87 -17.39
N ARG A 11 -6.55 10.33 -16.38
CA ARG A 11 -6.14 10.25 -14.98
C ARG A 11 -6.05 8.81 -14.49
N LEU A 12 -7.05 7.98 -14.78
CA LEU A 12 -7.07 6.57 -14.37
C LEU A 12 -5.98 5.74 -15.07
N GLU A 13 -5.71 6.02 -16.35
CA GLU A 13 -4.61 5.36 -17.07
C GLU A 13 -3.24 5.74 -16.50
N ARG A 14 -3.03 7.00 -16.09
CA ARG A 14 -1.81 7.40 -15.37
C ARG A 14 -1.67 6.69 -14.03
N ALA A 15 -2.77 6.54 -13.28
CA ALA A 15 -2.75 5.81 -12.01
C ALA A 15 -2.38 4.33 -12.20
N ARG A 16 -2.99 3.67 -13.21
CA ARG A 16 -2.64 2.29 -13.58
C ARG A 16 -1.20 2.13 -14.04
N ALA A 17 -0.67 3.11 -14.77
CA ALA A 17 0.74 3.09 -15.17
C ALA A 17 1.69 3.19 -13.96
N ALA A 18 1.30 3.97 -12.92
CA ALA A 18 2.07 4.06 -11.68
C ALA A 18 2.03 2.75 -10.87
N GLU A 19 1.01 1.92 -11.04
CA GLU A 19 0.84 0.61 -10.38
C GLU A 19 1.71 -0.51 -10.98
N VAL A 20 2.53 -0.21 -12.00
CA VAL A 20 3.43 -1.17 -12.64
C VAL A 20 4.78 -1.18 -11.93
N VAL A 21 5.15 -2.34 -11.39
CA VAL A 21 6.43 -2.58 -10.71
C VAL A 21 7.19 -3.66 -11.46
N ARG A 22 8.42 -3.35 -11.88
CA ARG A 22 9.30 -4.26 -12.63
C ARG A 22 8.60 -4.90 -13.85
N GLY A 23 7.79 -4.11 -14.55
CA GLY A 23 7.12 -4.49 -15.80
C GLY A 23 5.81 -5.25 -15.66
N ARG A 24 5.27 -5.44 -14.45
CA ARG A 24 3.94 -6.05 -14.23
C ARG A 24 3.11 -5.26 -13.22
N HIS A 25 1.81 -5.47 -13.20
CA HIS A 25 0.93 -4.80 -12.25
C HIS A 25 1.21 -5.33 -10.82
N HIS A 26 1.21 -4.44 -9.83
CA HIS A 26 1.64 -4.78 -8.48
C HIS A 26 0.89 -5.97 -7.84
N CYS A 27 -0.41 -6.14 -8.11
CA CYS A 27 -1.19 -7.29 -7.62
C CYS A 27 -0.71 -8.66 -8.14
N ASP A 28 -0.02 -8.69 -9.28
CA ASP A 28 0.45 -9.94 -9.88
C ASP A 28 1.62 -10.53 -9.09
N TRP A 29 2.31 -9.73 -8.26
CA TRP A 29 3.45 -10.17 -7.45
C TRP A 29 3.05 -10.96 -6.20
N ILE A 30 1.79 -10.89 -5.75
CA ILE A 30 1.36 -11.47 -4.45
C ILE A 30 1.70 -12.98 -4.33
N PRO A 31 1.42 -13.84 -5.33
CA PRO A 31 1.74 -15.26 -5.25
C PRO A 31 3.24 -15.51 -5.10
N GLU A 32 4.07 -14.68 -5.75
CA GLU A 32 5.52 -14.85 -5.81
C GLU A 32 6.18 -14.36 -4.53
N ILE A 33 5.77 -13.21 -4.01
CA ILE A 33 6.24 -12.65 -2.74
C ILE A 33 6.01 -13.65 -1.59
N LYS A 34 4.89 -14.37 -1.59
CA LYS A 34 4.59 -15.40 -0.56
C LYS A 34 5.58 -16.57 -0.53
N THR A 35 6.37 -16.74 -1.59
CA THR A 35 7.36 -17.81 -1.72
C THR A 35 8.80 -17.30 -1.67
N MET A 36 9.00 -15.98 -1.70
CA MET A 36 10.32 -15.34 -1.59
C MET A 36 10.81 -15.40 -0.14
N ASP A 37 12.12 -15.34 0.02
CA ASP A 37 12.71 -15.04 1.33
C ASP A 37 12.53 -13.55 1.68
N ASP A 38 12.79 -13.23 2.94
CA ASP A 38 12.58 -11.88 3.48
C ASP A 38 13.49 -10.83 2.79
N ASP A 39 14.71 -11.21 2.40
CA ASP A 39 15.70 -10.33 1.77
C ASP A 39 15.31 -9.96 0.32
N GLU A 40 14.66 -10.87 -0.39
CA GLU A 40 14.12 -10.65 -1.73
C GLU A 40 12.73 -9.97 -1.70
N ALA A 41 11.88 -10.39 -0.77
CA ALA A 41 10.50 -9.92 -0.66
C ALA A 41 10.42 -8.45 -0.23
N LEU A 42 11.22 -8.04 0.76
CA LEU A 42 11.12 -6.71 1.35
C LEU A 42 11.38 -5.58 0.35
N PRO A 43 12.47 -5.59 -0.45
CA PRO A 43 12.70 -4.55 -1.46
C PRO A 43 11.55 -4.44 -2.47
N LEU A 44 11.00 -5.58 -2.92
CA LEU A 44 9.88 -5.61 -3.85
C LEU A 44 8.60 -5.05 -3.22
N LEU A 45 8.30 -5.40 -1.97
CA LEU A 45 7.16 -4.85 -1.24
C LEU A 45 7.26 -3.33 -1.08
N LEU A 46 8.46 -2.80 -0.80
CA LEU A 46 8.68 -1.36 -0.68
C LEU A 46 8.51 -0.65 -2.04
N GLU A 47 8.96 -1.24 -3.15
CA GLU A 47 8.69 -0.74 -4.49
C GLU A 47 7.19 -0.71 -4.80
N ILE A 48 6.45 -1.76 -4.43
CA ILE A 48 4.99 -1.84 -4.58
C ILE A 48 4.28 -0.78 -3.76
N ILE A 49 4.68 -0.57 -2.51
CA ILE A 49 4.12 0.47 -1.65
C ILE A 49 4.32 1.84 -2.30
N LEU A 50 5.52 2.16 -2.79
CA LEU A 50 5.80 3.43 -3.47
C LEU A 50 4.95 3.63 -4.74
N ALA A 51 4.81 2.59 -5.55
CA ALA A 51 3.98 2.59 -6.75
C ALA A 51 2.49 2.83 -6.43
N ALA A 52 1.97 2.10 -5.44
CA ALA A 52 0.59 2.24 -4.98
C ALA A 52 0.34 3.64 -4.39
N GLU A 53 1.31 4.22 -3.68
CA GLU A 53 1.19 5.58 -3.15
C GLU A 53 1.07 6.63 -4.25
N GLU A 54 1.84 6.47 -5.32
CA GLU A 54 1.77 7.37 -6.46
C GLU A 54 0.43 7.24 -7.18
N SER A 55 -0.07 6.01 -7.36
CA SER A 55 -1.42 5.78 -7.89
C SER A 55 -2.50 6.42 -7.01
N THR A 56 -2.40 6.29 -5.68
CA THR A 56 -3.31 6.92 -4.73
C THR A 56 -3.35 8.44 -4.90
N LYS A 57 -2.21 9.11 -5.11
CA LYS A 57 -2.18 10.57 -5.35
C LYS A 57 -2.88 10.96 -6.65
N ILE A 58 -2.75 10.14 -7.69
CA ILE A 58 -3.34 10.41 -9.01
C ILE A 58 -4.86 10.15 -9.00
N ALA A 59 -5.26 8.98 -8.48
CA ALA A 59 -6.63 8.49 -8.56
C ALA A 59 -7.50 8.88 -7.35
N GLY A 60 -6.90 9.07 -6.19
CA GLY A 60 -7.57 9.43 -4.94
C GLY A 60 -8.21 8.26 -4.19
N TRP A 61 -7.79 7.02 -4.44
CA TRP A 61 -8.18 5.84 -3.64
C TRP A 61 -7.01 5.34 -2.80
N ALA A 62 -7.31 4.80 -1.62
CA ALA A 62 -6.30 4.30 -0.70
C ALA A 62 -5.60 3.04 -1.21
N MET A 63 -4.33 2.88 -0.82
CA MET A 63 -3.50 1.72 -1.11
C MET A 63 -4.04 0.44 -0.40
N PRO A 64 -3.91 -0.75 -1.00
CA PRO A 64 -4.20 -2.01 -0.32
C PRO A 64 -3.25 -2.25 0.86
N ARG A 65 -3.80 -2.48 2.06
CA ARG A 65 -3.02 -2.74 3.30
C ARG A 65 -2.05 -3.91 3.25
N ILE A 66 -2.30 -4.89 2.38
CA ILE A 66 -1.62 -6.19 2.41
C ILE A 66 -0.11 -6.05 2.27
N TYR A 67 0.35 -5.11 1.45
CA TYR A 67 1.78 -4.88 1.23
C TYR A 67 2.45 -4.27 2.46
N THR A 68 1.79 -3.32 3.12
CA THR A 68 2.23 -2.74 4.40
C THR A 68 2.34 -3.82 5.47
N HIS A 69 1.34 -4.67 5.61
CA HIS A 69 1.37 -5.76 6.59
C HIS A 69 2.53 -6.73 6.33
N MET A 70 2.67 -7.21 5.10
CA MET A 70 3.75 -8.16 4.75
C MET A 70 5.14 -7.57 4.99
N ALA A 71 5.36 -6.30 4.65
CA ALA A 71 6.64 -5.63 4.88
C ALA A 71 6.90 -5.36 6.36
N ALA A 72 5.88 -4.99 7.13
CA ALA A 72 6.00 -4.82 8.57
C ALA A 72 6.34 -6.13 9.29
N ASP A 73 5.70 -7.25 8.88
CA ASP A 73 6.03 -8.58 9.41
C ASP A 73 7.48 -8.97 9.11
N ILE A 74 7.99 -8.65 7.92
CA ILE A 74 9.40 -8.89 7.57
C ILE A 74 10.34 -8.07 8.47
N TYR A 75 10.08 -6.76 8.61
CA TYR A 75 10.86 -5.91 9.49
C TYR A 75 10.86 -6.41 10.94
N GLU A 76 9.72 -6.90 11.43
CA GLU A 76 9.65 -7.52 12.76
C GLU A 76 10.53 -8.77 12.86
N ARG A 77 10.47 -9.69 11.87
CA ARG A 77 11.32 -10.88 11.84
C ARG A 77 12.81 -10.55 11.80
N MET A 78 13.18 -9.45 11.15
CA MET A 78 14.54 -8.91 11.13
C MET A 78 14.95 -8.19 12.44
N GLY A 79 14.02 -8.01 13.39
CA GLY A 79 14.24 -7.26 14.62
C GLY A 79 14.21 -5.73 14.46
N GLU A 80 13.83 -5.25 13.27
CA GLU A 80 13.77 -3.82 12.93
C GLU A 80 12.39 -3.21 13.23
N LYS A 81 11.92 -3.36 14.48
CA LYS A 81 10.58 -2.92 14.91
C LYS A 81 10.30 -1.44 14.61
N ASP A 82 11.28 -0.56 14.76
CA ASP A 82 11.12 0.87 14.49
C ASP A 82 10.74 1.13 13.02
N LYS A 83 11.29 0.35 12.09
CA LYS A 83 10.95 0.47 10.67
C LYS A 83 9.56 -0.09 10.37
N ALA A 84 9.17 -1.18 11.03
CA ALA A 84 7.81 -1.71 10.94
C ALA A 84 6.77 -0.68 11.41
N ILE A 85 6.99 -0.06 12.58
CA ILE A 85 6.12 1.00 13.12
C ILE A 85 6.06 2.20 12.17
N ALA A 86 7.22 2.68 11.69
CA ALA A 86 7.27 3.81 10.76
C ALA A 86 6.52 3.51 9.45
N LEU A 87 6.54 2.26 8.98
CA LEU A 87 5.81 1.84 7.80
C LEU A 87 4.29 1.82 8.05
N CYS A 88 3.85 1.32 9.21
CA CYS A 88 2.45 1.38 9.61
C CYS A 88 1.95 2.83 9.73
N ASP A 89 2.72 3.70 10.38
CA ASP A 89 2.38 5.12 10.54
C ASP A 89 2.22 5.82 9.18
N ARG A 90 3.15 5.57 8.25
CA ARG A 90 3.08 6.10 6.88
C ARG A 90 1.81 5.66 6.16
N TYR A 91 1.42 4.40 6.27
CA TYR A 91 0.17 3.90 5.69
C TYR A 91 -1.05 4.61 6.30
N LEU A 92 -1.11 4.71 7.63
CA LEU A 92 -2.23 5.33 8.34
C LEU A 92 -2.40 6.80 7.95
N ASP A 93 -1.30 7.54 7.85
CA ASP A 93 -1.33 8.93 7.42
C ASP A 93 -1.80 9.09 5.98
N GLN A 94 -1.36 8.20 5.08
CA GLN A 94 -1.84 8.21 3.71
C GLN A 94 -3.35 7.91 3.63
N VAL A 95 -3.82 6.89 4.36
CA VAL A 95 -5.24 6.57 4.38
C VAL A 95 -6.04 7.74 4.92
N ARG A 96 -5.60 8.40 6.00
CA ARG A 96 -6.26 9.62 6.51
C ARG A 96 -6.35 10.74 5.47
N GLN A 97 -5.35 10.88 4.61
CA GLN A 97 -5.32 11.91 3.59
C GLN A 97 -6.23 11.63 2.39
N PHE A 98 -6.31 10.38 1.93
CA PHE A 98 -6.95 10.03 0.66
C PHE A 98 -8.24 9.22 0.79
N ARG A 99 -8.56 8.71 1.97
CA ARG A 99 -9.78 7.93 2.20
C ARG A 99 -11.02 8.80 2.11
N LYS A 100 -11.98 8.38 1.28
CA LYS A 100 -13.38 8.78 1.46
C LYS A 100 -13.90 8.03 2.68
N HIS A 101 -14.29 8.76 3.73
CA HIS A 101 -14.76 8.14 4.96
C HIS A 101 -16.03 7.32 4.67
N GLU A 102 -15.90 5.99 4.62
CA GLU A 102 -17.02 5.06 4.48
C GLU A 102 -17.29 4.43 5.85
N PRO A 103 -18.44 4.70 6.48
CA PRO A 103 -18.72 4.32 7.87
C PRO A 103 -18.92 2.82 8.09
N GLU A 104 -19.11 2.01 7.04
CA GLU A 104 -19.36 0.57 7.16
C GLU A 104 -18.38 -0.23 6.30
N GLY A 105 -17.65 -1.17 6.92
CA GLY A 105 -16.82 -2.16 6.24
C GLY A 105 -15.48 -1.68 5.66
N GLY A 106 -15.36 -0.38 5.33
CA GLY A 106 -14.15 0.21 4.72
C GLY A 106 -12.96 0.41 5.65
N ASP A 107 -13.12 0.23 6.97
CA ASP A 107 -12.10 0.53 7.98
C ASP A 107 -11.32 -0.67 8.51
N LYS A 108 -11.71 -1.90 8.15
CA LYS A 108 -11.03 -3.11 8.68
C LYS A 108 -9.52 -3.08 8.43
N GLY A 109 -9.13 -2.56 7.26
CA GLY A 109 -7.72 -2.47 6.92
C GLY A 109 -6.93 -1.39 7.65
N VAL A 110 -7.59 -0.37 8.18
CA VAL A 110 -6.96 0.64 9.04
C VAL A 110 -6.77 0.07 10.43
N VAL A 111 -7.84 -0.52 10.99
CA VAL A 111 -7.82 -1.14 12.32
C VAL A 111 -6.76 -2.24 12.41
N GLU A 112 -6.65 -3.11 11.40
CA GLU A 112 -5.61 -4.16 11.40
C GLU A 112 -4.18 -3.57 11.43
N ILE A 113 -3.93 -2.44 10.75
CA ILE A 113 -2.61 -1.80 10.76
C ILE A 113 -2.36 -1.03 12.07
N GLU A 114 -3.39 -0.41 12.66
CA GLU A 114 -3.32 0.19 14.00
C GLU A 114 -2.99 -0.87 15.06
N GLU A 115 -3.66 -2.02 15.02
CA GLU A 115 -3.40 -3.14 15.93
C GLU A 115 -1.98 -3.70 15.77
N LEU A 116 -1.50 -3.88 14.53
CA LEU A 116 -0.14 -4.32 14.25
C LEU A 116 0.90 -3.34 14.82
N ARG A 117 0.71 -2.04 14.56
CA ARG A 117 1.57 -0.98 15.09
C ARG A 117 1.63 -0.98 16.62
N ASP A 118 0.47 -1.14 17.27
CA ASP A 118 0.38 -1.17 18.74
C ASP A 118 0.99 -2.45 19.34
N GLN A 119 0.98 -3.56 18.61
CA GLN A 119 1.69 -4.78 19.00
C GLN A 119 3.21 -4.59 18.91
N LEU A 120 3.70 -3.98 17.85
CA LEU A 120 5.13 -3.71 17.64
C LEU A 120 5.73 -2.74 18.66
N SER A 121 4.89 -1.86 19.22
CA SER A 121 5.28 -0.83 20.20
C SER A 121 5.42 -1.36 21.65
N LYS A 122 5.13 -2.64 21.89
CA LYS A 122 5.23 -3.32 23.20
C LYS A 122 6.54 -4.10 23.32
#